data_AF-A0A6J6GV56-F1
#
_entry.id   AF-A0A6J6GV56-F1
#
_cell.length_a   1.000
_cell.length_b   1.000
_cell.length_c   1.000
_cell.angle_alpha   90.00
_cell.angle_beta   90.00
_cell.angle_gamma   90.00
#
_symmetry.space_group_name_H-M   'P 1'
#
loop_
_entity.id
_entity.type
_entity.pdbx_description
1 polymer ?
#
loop_
_entity_poly.entity_id
_entity_poly.type
_entity_poly.pdbx_seq_one_letter_code
_entity_poly.pdbx_strand_id
1 'polypeptide(L)'
;MEVFRASPRQADLMIVAGRVSNKMAPVLRQIYDQMAAPKWVIAMGACASSGGMFNNYAIVQGVDHVVPVDIYLPGCPPRPEMLMDAILKLHDQIYVEKLGPNRELVIKNVEAAALAALPTHQMKGLLA
;
A
#
# COMPACT_ATOMS: atom_id res chain seq x y z
N MET A 1 12.94 15.67 8.75
CA MET A 1 12.67 14.81 9.93
C MET A 1 11.22 14.39 9.80
N GLU A 2 10.98 13.12 9.49
CA GLU A 2 9.63 12.59 9.38
C GLU A 2 8.97 12.60 10.76
N VAL A 3 7.80 13.22 10.88
CA VAL A 3 7.05 13.35 12.13
C VAL A 3 5.75 12.58 12.00
N PHE A 4 5.53 11.61 12.89
CA PHE A 4 4.26 10.90 12.92
C PHE A 4 3.11 11.86 13.28
N ARG A 5 2.10 11.92 12.42
CA ARG A 5 0.85 12.66 12.65
C ARG A 5 -0.29 11.68 12.86
N ALA A 6 -1.03 11.85 13.95
CA ALA A 6 -2.17 11.00 14.27
C ALA A 6 -3.40 11.27 13.37
N SER A 7 -3.45 12.43 12.71
CA SER A 7 -4.53 12.79 11.79
C SER A 7 -4.13 12.53 10.34
N PRO A 8 -4.94 11.78 9.55
CA PRO A 8 -4.64 11.53 8.14
C PRO A 8 -4.62 12.82 7.30
N ARG A 9 -5.34 13.86 7.72
CA ARG A 9 -5.34 15.15 7.01
C ARG A 9 -4.02 15.91 7.12
N GLN A 10 -3.20 15.55 8.11
CA GLN A 10 -1.89 16.15 8.36
C GLN A 10 -0.74 15.25 7.89
N ALA A 11 -1.05 14.05 7.39
CA ALA A 11 -0.09 13.08 6.92
C ALA A 11 -0.11 13.01 5.39
N ASP A 12 1.07 12.87 4.81
CA ASP A 12 1.34 12.67 3.39
C ASP A 12 1.73 11.21 3.08
N LEU A 13 2.30 10.51 4.06
CA LEU A 13 2.67 9.10 3.98
C LEU A 13 1.78 8.23 4.87
N MET A 14 1.23 7.15 4.29
CA MET A 14 0.56 6.08 5.02
C MET A 14 1.40 4.80 5.00
N ILE A 15 1.78 4.30 6.17
CA ILE A 15 2.47 3.01 6.32
C ILE A 15 1.46 1.97 6.81
N VAL A 16 1.20 0.95 6.00
CA VAL A 16 0.32 -0.15 6.39
C VAL A 16 1.15 -1.24 7.05
N ALA A 17 1.31 -1.10 8.37
CA ALA A 17 2.18 -1.92 9.22
C ALA A 17 1.49 -3.18 9.77
N GLY A 18 1.02 -4.08 8.90
CA GLY A 18 0.48 -5.37 9.33
C GLY A 18 -0.61 -5.94 8.44
N ARG A 19 -1.32 -6.94 8.96
CA ARG A 19 -2.45 -7.58 8.26
C ARG A 19 -3.68 -6.69 8.26
N VAL A 20 -4.42 -6.70 7.16
CA VAL A 20 -5.71 -6.01 7.03
C VAL A 20 -6.82 -7.05 6.94
N SER A 21 -7.76 -7.01 7.89
CA SER A 21 -8.94 -7.86 7.84
C SER A 21 -9.98 -7.28 6.88
N ASN A 22 -10.89 -8.13 6.38
CA ASN A 22 -12.00 -7.70 5.52
C ASN A 22 -12.86 -6.61 6.21
N LYS A 23 -12.96 -6.66 7.55
CA LYS A 23 -13.66 -5.62 8.34
C LYS A 23 -12.90 -4.29 8.37
N MET A 24 -11.57 -4.33 8.37
CA MET A 24 -10.73 -3.12 8.40
C MET A 24 -10.53 -2.50 7.02
N ALA A 25 -10.66 -3.28 5.94
CA ALA A 25 -10.52 -2.81 4.56
C ALA A 25 -11.29 -1.50 4.24
N PRO A 26 -12.60 -1.36 4.51
CA PRO A 26 -13.31 -0.12 4.21
C PRO A 26 -12.83 1.06 5.07
N VAL A 27 -12.42 0.82 6.32
CA VAL A 27 -11.91 1.86 7.22
C VAL A 27 -10.55 2.37 6.72
N LEU A 28 -9.68 1.45 6.30
CA LEU A 28 -8.39 1.80 5.72
C LEU A 28 -8.55 2.64 4.45
N ARG A 29 -9.51 2.29 3.58
CA ARG A 29 -9.84 3.11 2.40
C ARG A 29 -10.27 4.52 2.79
N GLN A 30 -11.16 4.64 3.78
CA GLN A 30 -11.62 5.96 4.26
C GLN A 30 -10.48 6.82 4.80
N ILE A 31 -9.52 6.22 5.52
CA ILE A 31 -8.35 6.94 6.02
C ILE A 31 -7.52 7.47 4.85
N TYR A 32 -7.26 6.64 3.83
CA TYR A 32 -6.53 7.05 2.63
C TYR A 32 -7.24 8.15 1.85
N ASP A 33 -8.57 8.10 1.74
CA ASP A 33 -9.36 9.13 1.05
C ASP A 33 -9.37 10.47 1.80
N GLN A 34 -9.19 10.47 3.12
CA GLN A 34 -9.10 11.68 3.94
C GLN A 34 -7.73 12.36 3.89
N MET A 35 -6.69 11.70 3.38
CA MET A 35 -5.37 12.29 3.20
C MET A 35 -5.37 13.29 2.03
N ALA A 36 -4.69 14.42 2.23
CA ALA A 36 -4.50 15.42 1.19
C ALA A 36 -3.49 14.94 0.13
N ALA A 37 -3.67 15.34 -1.13
CA ALA A 37 -2.66 15.13 -2.16
C ALA A 37 -1.52 16.16 -2.00
N PRO A 38 -0.25 15.79 -2.26
CA PRO A 38 0.25 14.48 -2.70
C PRO A 38 0.34 13.45 -1.55
N LYS A 39 0.03 12.19 -1.86
CA LYS A 39 0.02 11.08 -0.88
C LYS A 39 0.70 9.82 -1.40
N TRP A 40 1.31 9.08 -0.48
CA TRP A 40 2.04 7.84 -0.75
C TRP A 40 1.69 6.76 0.25
N VAL A 41 1.83 5.51 -0.17
CA VAL A 41 1.53 4.33 0.65
C VAL A 41 2.68 3.33 0.62
N ILE A 42 3.14 2.92 1.80
CA ILE A 42 4.11 1.83 1.97
C ILE A 42 3.39 0.63 2.57
N ALA A 43 3.45 -0.52 1.89
CA ALA A 43 3.02 -1.79 2.44
C ALA A 43 4.17 -2.41 3.26
N MET A 44 4.04 -2.41 4.58
CA MET A 44 5.08 -2.90 5.47
C MET A 44 4.79 -4.33 5.93
N GLY A 45 5.62 -5.25 5.46
CA GLY A 45 5.63 -6.66 5.80
C GLY A 45 4.86 -7.54 4.83
N ALA A 46 5.09 -8.86 4.95
CA ALA A 46 4.47 -9.88 4.11
C ALA A 46 2.93 -9.86 4.23
N CYS A 47 2.40 -9.57 5.43
CA CYS A 47 0.97 -9.50 5.67
C CYS A 47 0.27 -8.37 4.90
N ALA A 48 0.92 -7.19 4.79
CA ALA A 48 0.38 -6.06 4.04
C ALA A 48 0.56 -6.27 2.52
N SER A 49 1.67 -6.89 2.11
CA SER A 49 2.00 -7.06 0.69
C SER A 49 1.18 -8.16 0.02
N SER A 50 1.05 -9.34 0.66
CA SER A 50 0.42 -10.51 0.03
C SER A 50 -0.44 -11.35 0.97
N GLY A 51 -0.80 -10.83 2.15
CA GLY A 51 -1.46 -11.61 3.21
C GLY A 51 -0.51 -12.45 4.07
N GLY A 52 0.71 -12.71 3.59
CA GLY A 52 1.79 -13.36 4.34
C GLY A 52 1.40 -14.76 4.82
N MET A 53 1.62 -15.04 6.11
CA MET A 53 1.22 -16.33 6.70
C MET A 53 -0.30 -16.51 6.81
N PHE A 54 -1.08 -15.43 6.67
CA PHE A 54 -2.52 -15.42 6.89
C PHE A 54 -3.28 -15.46 5.56
N ASN A 55 -3.16 -16.57 4.84
CA ASN A 55 -4.04 -16.86 3.71
C ASN A 55 -5.33 -17.53 4.20
N ASN A 56 -6.25 -16.72 4.73
CA ASN A 56 -7.53 -17.20 5.24
C ASN A 56 -8.69 -16.27 4.85
N TYR A 57 -9.91 -16.73 5.07
CA TYR A 57 -11.15 -16.04 4.68
C TYR A 57 -11.36 -14.67 5.33
N ALA A 58 -10.65 -14.35 6.43
CA ALA A 58 -10.87 -13.14 7.21
C ALA A 58 -9.93 -11.98 6.81
N ILE A 59 -8.85 -12.28 6.09
CA ILE A 59 -7.77 -11.34 5.77
C ILE A 59 -7.73 -11.07 4.27
N VAL A 60 -7.54 -9.80 3.91
CA VAL A 60 -7.32 -9.37 2.53
C VAL A 60 -5.93 -9.83 2.09
N GLN A 61 -5.85 -10.50 0.93
CA GLN A 61 -4.60 -11.05 0.39
C GLN A 61 -3.75 -9.98 -0.32
N GLY A 62 -3.44 -8.90 0.41
CA GLY A 62 -2.73 -7.74 -0.11
C GLY A 62 -3.52 -6.45 0.09
N VAL A 63 -2.84 -5.40 0.53
CA VAL A 63 -3.41 -4.07 0.75
C VAL A 63 -3.73 -3.36 -0.56
N ASP A 64 -3.09 -3.80 -1.64
CA ASP A 64 -3.18 -3.25 -3.01
C ASP A 64 -4.59 -3.32 -3.58
N HIS A 65 -5.40 -4.26 -3.09
CA HIS A 65 -6.81 -4.36 -3.46
C HIS A 65 -7.67 -3.23 -2.90
N VAL A 66 -7.17 -2.49 -1.91
CA VAL A 66 -7.93 -1.45 -1.17
C VAL A 66 -7.36 -0.06 -1.46
N VAL A 67 -6.03 0.06 -1.44
CA VAL A 67 -5.32 1.33 -1.66
C VAL A 67 -4.14 1.12 -2.59
N PRO A 68 -3.80 2.12 -3.43
CA PRO A 68 -2.63 2.03 -4.30
C PRO A 68 -1.35 2.06 -3.45
N VAL A 69 -0.49 1.05 -3.61
CA VAL A 69 0.79 0.93 -2.90
C VAL A 69 1.94 1.37 -3.80
N ASP A 70 2.83 2.21 -3.26
CA ASP A 70 4.01 2.72 -3.98
C ASP A 70 5.24 1.85 -3.73
N ILE A 71 5.47 1.47 -2.47
CA ILE A 71 6.62 0.65 -2.07
C ILE A 71 6.16 -0.54 -1.23
N TYR A 72 6.67 -1.71 -1.60
CA TYR A 72 6.52 -2.95 -0.86
C TYR A 72 7.78 -3.19 -0.03
N LEU A 73 7.62 -3.30 1.28
CA LEU A 73 8.68 -3.64 2.21
C LEU A 73 8.49 -5.10 2.68
N PRO A 74 9.27 -6.07 2.14
CA PRO A 74 9.14 -7.46 2.56
C PRO A 74 9.69 -7.68 3.97
N GLY A 75 9.07 -8.62 4.71
CA GLY A 75 9.52 -9.04 6.05
C GLY A 75 8.40 -9.55 6.95
N CYS A 76 8.74 -10.35 7.97
CA CYS A 76 7.76 -10.87 8.94
C CYS A 76 8.39 -11.12 10.34
N PRO A 77 8.71 -10.07 11.12
CA PRO A 77 8.61 -8.64 10.81
C PRO A 77 9.85 -8.11 10.04
N PRO A 78 9.72 -7.03 9.25
CA PRO A 78 10.88 -6.36 8.65
C PRO A 78 11.75 -5.71 9.73
N ARG A 79 13.07 -5.66 9.50
CA ARG A 79 13.99 -4.98 10.43
C ARG A 79 13.81 -3.46 10.37
N PRO A 80 14.03 -2.72 11.47
CA PRO A 80 13.88 -1.26 11.48
C PRO A 80 14.73 -0.54 10.42
N GLU A 81 15.94 -1.03 10.14
CA GLU A 81 16.83 -0.43 9.15
C GLU A 81 16.27 -0.56 7.73
N MET A 82 15.55 -1.65 7.45
CA MET A 82 14.88 -1.86 6.17
C MET A 82 13.71 -0.89 5.96
N LEU A 83 13.05 -0.48 7.05
CA LEU A 83 12.02 0.57 6.97
C LEU A 83 12.65 1.93 6.67
N MET A 84 13.79 2.25 7.27
CA MET A 84 14.52 3.48 6.96
C MET A 84 14.97 3.51 5.50
N ASP A 85 15.51 2.40 4.99
CA ASP A 85 15.89 2.26 3.58
C ASP A 85 14.68 2.42 2.63
N ALA A 86 13.52 1.86 2.98
CA ALA A 86 12.29 2.05 2.20
C ALA A 86 11.84 3.52 2.15
N ILE A 87 11.98 4.26 3.26
CA ILE A 87 11.67 5.70 3.30
C ILE A 87 12.65 6.50 2.45
N LEU A 88 13.94 6.18 2.50
CA LEU A 88 14.95 6.84 1.66
C LEU A 88 14.69 6.59 0.17
N LYS A 89 14.35 5.35 -0.20
CA LYS A 89 13.94 5.03 -1.57
C LYS A 89 12.68 5.77 -2.01
N LEU A 90 11.73 5.96 -1.10
CA LEU A 90 10.54 6.78 -1.39
C LEU A 90 10.93 8.23 -1.65
N HIS A 91 11.82 8.81 -0.85
CA HIS A 91 12.32 10.16 -1.08
C HIS A 91 12.97 10.27 -2.46
N ASP A 92 13.84 9.31 -2.83
CA ASP A 92 14.49 9.28 -4.15
C ASP A 92 13.47 9.21 -5.30
N GLN A 93 12.40 8.40 -5.15
CA GLN A 93 11.32 8.34 -6.11
C GLN A 93 10.58 9.68 -6.24
N ILE A 94 10.27 10.32 -5.11
CA ILE A 94 9.57 11.62 -5.08
C ILE A 94 10.43 12.72 -5.73
N TYR A 95 11.76 12.69 -5.58
CA TYR A 95 12.66 13.65 -6.23
C TYR A 95 12.63 13.56 -7.76
N VAL A 96 12.39 12.37 -8.31
CA VAL A 96 12.36 12.13 -9.76
C VAL A 96 10.96 12.30 -10.35
N GLU A 97 9.92 12.01 -9.57
CA GLU A 97 8.54 12.03 -10.04
C GLU A 97 8.01 13.46 -10.28
N LYS A 98 7.35 13.68 -11.43
CA LYS A 98 6.72 14.97 -11.74
C LYS A 98 5.42 15.12 -10.96
N LEU A 99 5.45 15.97 -9.94
CA LEU A 99 4.27 16.31 -9.13
C LEU A 99 3.14 16.96 -9.98
N GLY A 100 1.91 16.87 -9.46
CA GLY A 100 0.72 17.47 -10.07
C GLY A 100 -0.22 16.45 -10.73
N PRO A 101 -0.84 16.78 -11.90
CA PRO A 101 -1.85 15.92 -12.54
C PRO A 101 -1.35 14.51 -12.86
N ASN A 102 -0.05 14.34 -13.09
CA ASN A 102 0.54 13.05 -13.43
C ASN A 102 0.37 12.03 -12.28
N ARG A 103 0.49 12.48 -11.02
CA ARG A 103 0.38 11.58 -9.86
C ARG A 103 -1.05 11.09 -9.67
N GLU A 104 -2.04 11.96 -9.85
CA GLU A 104 -3.44 11.55 -9.81
C GLU A 104 -3.77 10.54 -10.91
N LEU A 105 -3.19 10.70 -12.10
CA LEU A 105 -3.31 9.73 -13.18
C LEU A 105 -2.65 8.40 -12.84
N VAL A 106 -1.46 8.41 -12.23
CA VAL A 106 -0.79 7.20 -11.74
C VAL A 106 -1.68 6.46 -10.74
N ILE A 107 -2.22 7.17 -9.74
CA ILE A 107 -3.13 6.59 -8.74
C ILE A 107 -4.35 5.96 -9.42
N LYS A 108 -5.02 6.68 -10.32
CA LYS A 108 -6.19 6.17 -11.05
C LYS A 108 -5.86 4.94 -11.90
N ASN A 109 -4.70 4.92 -12.54
CA ASN A 109 -4.25 3.79 -13.35
C ASN A 109 -3.94 2.55 -12.48
N VAL A 110 -3.31 2.74 -11.32
CA VAL A 110 -3.02 1.66 -10.36
C VAL A 110 -4.33 1.10 -9.79
N GLU A 111 -5.27 1.97 -9.40
CA GLU A 111 -6.58 1.56 -8.92
C GLU A 111 -7.39 0.82 -10.01
N ALA A 112 -7.37 1.32 -11.25
CA ALA A 112 -8.02 0.66 -12.38
C ALA A 112 -7.39 -0.71 -12.69
N ALA A 113 -6.06 -0.82 -12.61
CA ALA A 113 -5.36 -2.10 -12.77
C ALA A 113 -5.71 -3.09 -11.66
N ALA A 114 -5.81 -2.63 -10.41
CA ALA A 114 -6.23 -3.45 -9.28
C ALA A 114 -7.67 -3.96 -9.43
N LEU A 115 -8.58 -3.14 -9.96
CA LEU A 115 -9.97 -3.53 -10.27
C LEU A 115 -10.08 -4.50 -11.45
N ALA A 116 -9.21 -4.36 -12.45
CA ALA A 116 -9.15 -5.25 -13.60
C ALA A 116 -8.44 -6.58 -13.31
N ALA A 117 -7.74 -6.69 -12.18
CA ALA A 117 -7.02 -7.90 -11.82
C ALA A 117 -7.98 -9.08 -11.61
N LEU A 118 -7.74 -10.16 -12.36
CA LEU A 118 -8.50 -11.39 -12.18
C LEU A 118 -8.19 -11.99 -10.80
N PRO A 119 -9.18 -12.52 -10.09
CA PRO A 119 -8.92 -13.21 -8.84
C PRO A 119 -8.12 -14.50 -9.13
N THR A 120 -7.28 -14.92 -8.18
CA THR A 120 -6.35 -16.05 -8.35
C THR A 120 -7.01 -17.35 -8.81
N HIS A 121 -8.25 -17.63 -8.38
CA HIS A 121 -9.02 -18.80 -8.83
C HIS A 121 -9.44 -18.78 -10.31
N GLN A 122 -9.42 -17.61 -10.95
CA GLN A 122 -9.76 -17.43 -12.38
C GLN A 122 -8.51 -17.27 -13.25
N MET A 123 -7.34 -17.10 -12.64
CA MET A 123 -6.07 -17.02 -13.36
C MET A 123 -5.74 -18.40 -13.94
N LYS A 124 -5.87 -18.55 -15.26
CA LYS A 124 -5.48 -19.79 -15.96
C LYS A 124 -3.95 -19.88 -16.02
N GLY A 125 -3.38 -20.98 -15.51
CA GLY A 125 -1.96 -21.34 -15.70
C GLY A 125 -1.00 -21.09 -14.53
N LEU A 126 -1.45 -20.58 -13.38
CA LEU A 126 -0.62 -20.49 -12.16
C LEU A 126 -0.63 -21.77 -11.30
N LEU A 127 -1.44 -22.75 -11.70
CA LEU A 127 -1.54 -24.10 -11.14
C LEU A 127 -1.36 -25.16 -12.25
N ALA A 128 -0.36 -24.95 -13.10
CA ALA A 128 0.17 -26.00 -13.97
C ALA A 128 1.53 -26.43 -13.44
#